data_AF-L8FTG6-F1
#
_entry.id   AF-L8FTG6-F1
#
_cell.length_a   1.000
_cell.length_b   1.000
_cell.length_c   1.000
_cell.angle_alpha   90.00
_cell.angle_beta   90.00
_cell.angle_gamma   90.00
#
_symmetry.space_group_name_H-M   'P 1'
#
loop_
_entity.id
_entity.type
_entity.pdbx_description
1 polymer ?
#
loop_
_entity_poly.entity_id
_entity_poly.type
_entity_poly.pdbx_seq_one_letter_code
_entity_poly.pdbx_strand_id
1 'polypeptide(L)'
;MRAAFRGPAGGVEPWRGGGPEAAGRDPGAVARVRGALRWEPLFFDWFAGFASSARALQGPRGKLYQGEAFDAFRFALFEHAPDRPERLEAPMFAAPEPAEMLIDEVEAIWAAIDTEDDWGPLERKLHRLREAGQAWGLN
;
A
#
# COMPACT_ATOMS: atom_id res chain seq x y z
N MET A 1 20.28 5.53 -15.66
CA MET A 1 19.76 6.46 -16.67
C MET A 1 19.10 7.63 -15.94
N ARG A 2 19.71 8.82 -15.89
CA ARG A 2 19.17 10.00 -15.15
C ARG A 2 18.61 10.99 -16.18
N ALA A 3 17.32 11.32 -16.07
CA ALA A 3 16.72 12.38 -16.87
C ALA A 3 17.11 13.74 -16.28
N ALA A 4 17.61 14.65 -17.12
CA ALA A 4 17.89 16.03 -16.78
C ALA A 4 16.92 16.93 -17.57
N PHE A 5 16.19 17.80 -16.89
CA PHE A 5 15.45 18.89 -17.54
C PHE A 5 16.14 20.23 -17.28
N ARG A 6 16.18 21.07 -18.31
CA ARG A 6 16.90 22.34 -18.35
C ARG A 6 16.03 23.45 -17.74
N GLY A 7 16.53 24.12 -16.71
CA GLY A 7 15.90 25.32 -16.14
C GLY A 7 16.07 26.58 -17.00
N PRO A 8 15.29 27.64 -16.75
CA PRO A 8 15.17 28.82 -17.61
C PRO A 8 16.44 29.72 -17.69
N ALA A 9 17.44 29.49 -16.85
CA ALA A 9 18.71 30.23 -16.87
C ALA A 9 19.90 29.44 -17.48
N GLY A 10 19.66 28.30 -18.11
CA GLY A 10 20.66 27.61 -18.96
C GLY A 10 21.84 26.93 -18.23
N GLY A 11 21.91 26.99 -16.90
CA GLY A 11 22.91 26.28 -16.09
C GLY A 11 22.46 24.87 -15.70
N VAL A 12 23.38 23.90 -15.71
CA VAL A 12 23.22 22.58 -15.09
C VAL A 12 23.73 22.67 -13.66
N GLU A 13 22.83 22.81 -12.69
CA GLU A 13 23.17 22.67 -11.27
C GLU A 13 22.99 21.22 -10.81
N PRO A 14 23.93 20.66 -10.04
CA PRO A 14 23.73 19.39 -9.34
C PRO A 14 22.66 19.57 -8.26
N TRP A 15 21.72 18.62 -8.19
CA TRP A 15 20.61 18.61 -7.24
C TRP A 15 21.10 18.81 -5.79
N ARG A 16 20.96 20.03 -5.25
CA ARG A 16 21.03 20.30 -3.80
C ARG A 16 19.59 20.35 -3.32
N GLY A 17 19.21 19.39 -2.48
CA GLY A 17 17.85 19.32 -1.93
C GLY A 17 17.47 20.60 -1.19
N GLY A 18 16.23 21.06 -1.41
CA GLY A 18 15.54 22.02 -0.55
C GLY A 18 15.27 23.38 -1.18
N GLY A 19 14.19 23.51 -1.96
CA GLY A 19 13.52 24.79 -2.19
C GLY A 19 12.46 25.05 -1.11
N PRO A 20 12.03 26.32 -0.89
CA PRO A 20 11.07 26.70 0.16
C PRO A 20 9.65 26.12 0.00
N GLU A 21 9.40 25.31 -1.02
CA GLU A 21 8.16 24.53 -1.21
C GLU A 21 8.23 23.11 -0.61
N ALA A 22 9.41 22.67 -0.12
CA ALA A 22 9.61 21.32 0.42
C ALA A 22 9.13 21.14 1.88
N ALA A 23 8.58 22.18 2.52
CA ALA A 23 8.21 22.17 3.93
C ALA A 23 6.99 21.29 4.27
N GLY A 24 6.27 20.75 3.27
CA GLY A 24 5.05 19.97 3.47
C GLY A 24 5.17 18.45 3.28
N ARG A 25 6.33 17.92 2.85
CA ARG A 25 6.54 16.47 2.76
C ARG A 25 7.71 16.09 3.63
N ASP A 26 7.44 15.45 4.77
CA ASP A 26 8.46 14.70 5.50
C ASP A 26 8.56 13.27 4.92
N PRO A 27 9.51 12.97 4.01
CA PRO A 27 9.75 11.61 3.54
C PRO A 27 10.18 10.65 4.67
N GLY A 28 10.57 11.17 5.83
CA GLY A 28 10.94 10.42 7.03
C GLY A 28 9.77 9.80 7.80
N ALA A 29 8.54 10.28 7.62
CA ALA A 29 7.35 9.71 8.25
C ALA A 29 7.08 8.29 7.72
N VAL A 30 7.12 8.10 6.40
CA VAL A 30 6.96 6.79 5.75
C VAL A 30 8.15 5.86 6.05
N ALA A 31 9.35 6.42 6.21
CA ALA A 31 10.56 5.64 6.49
C ALA A 31 10.56 4.99 7.89
N ARG A 32 9.91 5.60 8.89
CA ARG A 32 9.87 5.06 10.27
C ARG A 32 8.90 3.90 10.46
N VAL A 33 7.94 3.71 9.55
CA VAL A 33 7.03 2.55 9.52
C VAL A 33 7.70 1.30 8.90
N ARG A 34 8.81 1.45 8.16
CA ARG A 34 9.46 0.36 7.39
C ARG A 34 9.92 -0.85 8.21
N GLY A 35 10.07 -0.74 9.53
CA GLY A 35 10.49 -1.86 10.38
C GLY A 35 9.33 -2.72 10.92
N ALA A 36 8.10 -2.20 10.93
CA ALA A 36 6.96 -2.82 11.61
C ALA A 36 5.83 -3.26 10.67
N LEU A 37 5.96 -2.98 9.36
CA LEU A 37 4.91 -3.23 8.38
C LEU A 37 5.48 -3.91 7.14
N ARG A 38 4.77 -4.93 6.64
CA ARG A 38 4.97 -5.41 5.26
C ARG A 38 4.58 -4.28 4.30
N TRP A 39 5.03 -4.38 3.05
CA TRP A 39 4.84 -3.31 2.06
C TRP A 39 3.36 -3.13 1.68
N GLU A 40 2.68 -4.22 1.31
CA GLU A 40 1.33 -4.23 0.76
C GLU A 40 0.23 -3.78 1.75
N PRO A 41 0.24 -4.15 3.05
CA PRO A 41 -0.84 -3.81 3.97
C PRO A 41 -1.06 -2.31 4.18
N LEU A 42 -0.02 -1.47 4.04
CA LEU A 42 -0.20 -0.01 4.09
C LEU A 42 -1.15 0.47 3.01
N PHE A 43 -0.90 0.05 1.76
CA PHE A 43 -1.67 0.49 0.61
C PHE A 43 -3.07 -0.12 0.62
N PHE A 44 -3.20 -1.36 1.10
CA PHE A 44 -4.49 -2.00 1.26
C PHE A 44 -5.35 -1.29 2.31
N ASP A 45 -4.81 -1.01 3.49
CA ASP A 45 -5.56 -0.36 4.56
C ASP A 45 -5.94 1.08 4.22
N TRP A 46 -5.08 1.79 3.47
CA TRP A 46 -5.30 3.18 3.08
C TRP A 46 -5.78 3.37 1.64
N PHE A 47 -6.28 2.31 1.00
CA PHE A 47 -6.88 2.38 -0.33
C PHE A 47 -8.05 3.38 -0.33
N ALA A 48 -8.19 4.20 -1.38
CA ALA A 48 -9.15 5.31 -1.42
C ALA A 48 -9.00 6.33 -0.27
N GLY A 49 -7.79 6.45 0.28
CA GLY A 49 -7.38 7.56 1.14
C GLY A 49 -8.26 7.72 2.38
N PHE A 50 -8.77 8.94 2.58
CA PHE A 50 -9.58 9.29 3.76
C PHE A 50 -10.78 8.38 3.96
N ALA A 51 -11.40 7.89 2.88
CA ALA A 51 -12.57 7.00 2.95
C ALA A 51 -12.28 5.70 3.71
N SER A 52 -11.02 5.24 3.73
CA SER A 52 -10.62 4.05 4.49
C SER A 52 -10.23 4.31 5.94
N SER A 53 -10.23 5.55 6.43
CA SER A 53 -9.67 5.87 7.76
C SER A 53 -10.28 5.05 8.89
N ALA A 54 -11.61 4.89 8.89
CA ALA A 54 -12.29 4.09 9.91
C ALA A 54 -11.86 2.61 9.86
N ARG A 55 -11.78 2.04 8.66
CA ARG A 55 -11.34 0.66 8.43
C ARG A 55 -9.88 0.45 8.83
N ALA A 56 -8.99 1.34 8.40
CA ALA A 56 -7.57 1.28 8.72
C ALA A 56 -7.31 1.34 10.24
N LEU A 57 -8.01 2.24 10.95
CA LEU A 57 -7.85 2.42 12.40
C LEU A 57 -8.48 1.30 13.24
N GLN A 58 -9.54 0.66 12.75
CA GLN A 58 -10.17 -0.50 13.40
C GLN A 58 -9.50 -1.82 13.03
N GLY A 59 -8.68 -1.84 11.97
CA GLY A 59 -8.02 -3.02 11.46
C GLY A 59 -6.85 -3.51 12.32
N PRO A 60 -6.24 -4.66 11.93
CA PRO A 60 -5.17 -5.31 12.70
C PRO A 60 -3.97 -4.41 12.98
N ARG A 61 -3.70 -3.46 12.08
CA ARG A 61 -2.57 -2.52 12.14
C ARG A 61 -2.96 -1.15 12.70
N GLY A 62 -4.19 -0.96 13.19
CA GLY A 62 -4.68 0.34 13.66
C GLY A 62 -3.80 1.00 14.72
N LYS A 63 -3.11 0.21 15.57
CA LYS A 63 -2.13 0.73 16.54
C LYS A 63 -0.89 1.36 15.90
N LEU A 64 -0.47 0.87 14.73
CA LEU A 64 0.68 1.39 13.98
C LEU A 64 0.35 2.70 13.26
N TYR A 65 -0.95 2.99 13.08
CA TYR A 65 -1.44 4.20 12.43
C TYR A 65 -1.76 5.35 13.41
N GLN A 66 -1.31 5.22 14.66
CA GLN A 66 -1.50 6.22 15.70
C GLN A 66 -0.21 7.01 15.95
N GLY A 67 -0.37 8.23 16.46
CA GLY A 67 0.72 9.10 16.88
C GLY A 67 1.16 10.09 15.82
N GLU A 68 1.88 11.11 16.29
CA GLU A 68 2.25 12.31 15.52
C GLU A 68 2.97 11.98 14.21
N ALA A 69 3.82 10.95 14.20
CA ALA A 69 4.54 10.53 13.01
C ALA A 69 3.61 10.02 11.89
N PHE A 70 2.50 9.37 12.24
CA PHE A 70 1.53 8.89 11.27
C PHE A 70 0.51 9.97 10.90
N ASP A 71 0.27 10.95 11.79
CA ASP A 71 -0.61 12.09 11.52
C ASP A 71 -0.16 12.88 10.30
N ALA A 72 1.14 13.16 10.17
CA ALA A 72 1.71 13.83 9.01
C ALA A 72 1.40 13.09 7.69
N PHE A 73 1.44 11.75 7.70
CA PHE A 73 1.07 10.93 6.55
C PHE A 73 -0.42 11.03 6.24
N ARG A 74 -1.30 10.98 7.26
CA ARG A 74 -2.76 11.13 7.07
C ARG A 74 -3.12 12.49 6.51
N PHE A 75 -2.48 13.56 7.01
CA PHE A 75 -2.68 14.93 6.50
C PHE A 75 -2.31 15.04 5.03
N ALA A 76 -1.15 14.51 4.63
CA ALA A 76 -0.76 14.49 3.21
C ALA A 76 -1.75 13.69 2.33
N LEU A 77 -2.39 12.66 2.88
CA LEU A 77 -3.41 11.88 2.18
C LEU A 77 -4.71 12.68 1.98
N PHE A 78 -5.06 13.58 2.91
CA PHE A 78 -6.29 14.39 2.85
C PHE A 78 -6.28 15.42 1.72
N GLU A 79 -5.11 15.83 1.24
CA GLU A 79 -4.98 16.77 0.13
C GLU A 79 -5.37 16.15 -1.23
N HIS A 80 -5.66 14.84 -1.25
CA HIS A 80 -5.97 14.09 -2.46
C HIS A 80 -7.35 13.43 -2.37
N ALA A 81 -8.25 13.81 -3.29
CA ALA A 81 -9.54 13.15 -3.43
C ALA A 81 -9.35 11.71 -3.93
N PRO A 82 -10.07 10.73 -3.35
CA PRO A 82 -9.98 9.35 -3.81
C PRO A 82 -10.58 9.17 -5.20
N ASP A 83 -9.89 8.41 -6.05
CA ASP A 83 -10.46 7.90 -7.30
C ASP A 83 -11.33 6.67 -7.00
N ARG A 84 -12.59 6.69 -7.46
CA ARG A 84 -13.56 5.58 -7.36
C ARG A 84 -13.68 4.95 -5.96
N PRO A 85 -14.06 5.73 -4.93
CA PRO A 85 -14.18 5.24 -3.56
C PRO A 85 -15.20 4.11 -3.38
N GLU A 86 -16.19 3.98 -4.28
CA GLU A 86 -17.16 2.87 -4.31
C GLU A 86 -16.50 1.49 -4.41
N ARG A 87 -15.25 1.42 -4.88
CA ARG A 87 -14.46 0.16 -4.89
C ARG A 87 -14.21 -0.42 -3.51
N LEU A 88 -14.29 0.39 -2.46
CA LEU A 88 -14.20 -0.08 -1.07
C LEU A 88 -15.35 -1.03 -0.69
N GLU A 89 -16.45 -1.04 -1.44
CA GLU A 89 -17.56 -1.99 -1.26
C GLU A 89 -17.22 -3.40 -1.74
N ALA A 90 -16.10 -3.58 -2.46
CA ALA A 90 -15.70 -4.89 -2.94
C ALA A 90 -15.38 -5.85 -1.76
N PRO A 91 -15.78 -7.15 -1.85
CA PRO A 91 -15.56 -8.13 -0.78
C PRO A 91 -14.11 -8.22 -0.28
N MET A 92 -13.12 -7.94 -1.14
CA MET A 92 -11.72 -7.95 -0.75
C MET A 92 -11.41 -7.03 0.44
N PHE A 93 -12.07 -5.87 0.54
CA PHE A 93 -11.78 -4.87 1.56
C PHE A 93 -12.45 -5.18 2.91
N ALA A 94 -13.35 -6.17 2.95
CA ALA A 94 -13.88 -6.72 4.20
C ALA A 94 -12.88 -7.69 4.87
N ALA A 95 -11.88 -8.18 4.15
CA ALA A 95 -10.84 -9.03 4.72
C ALA A 95 -9.84 -8.21 5.56
N PRO A 96 -9.30 -8.79 6.65
CA PRO A 96 -8.33 -8.10 7.52
C PRO A 96 -6.92 -7.96 6.89
N GLU A 97 -6.62 -8.79 5.89
CA GLU A 97 -5.33 -8.86 5.22
C GLU A 97 -5.51 -8.78 3.69
N PRO A 98 -4.61 -8.10 2.97
CA PRO A 98 -4.61 -8.12 1.50
C PRO A 98 -4.28 -9.50 0.94
N ALA A 99 -4.63 -9.71 -0.33
CA ALA A 99 -4.12 -10.84 -1.10
C ALA A 99 -2.67 -10.54 -1.53
N GLU A 100 -1.70 -11.06 -0.77
CA GLU A 100 -0.26 -10.90 -1.02
C GLU A 100 0.37 -12.14 -1.69
N MET A 101 1.63 -12.05 -2.13
CA MET A 101 2.44 -13.21 -2.55
C MET A 101 3.53 -13.47 -1.51
N LEU A 102 3.14 -13.94 -0.32
CA LEU A 102 4.08 -14.23 0.77
C LEU A 102 4.81 -15.55 0.50
N ILE A 103 6.13 -15.56 0.68
CA ILE A 103 6.94 -16.74 0.38
C ILE A 103 6.53 -17.95 1.23
N ASP A 104 6.36 -17.77 2.54
CA ASP A 104 5.96 -18.84 3.46
C ASP A 104 4.58 -19.44 3.09
N GLU A 105 3.66 -18.60 2.60
CA GLU A 105 2.34 -19.06 2.15
C GLU A 105 2.45 -19.86 0.84
N VAL A 106 3.28 -19.41 -0.11
CA VAL A 106 3.54 -20.13 -1.36
C VAL A 106 4.23 -21.46 -1.10
N GLU A 107 5.20 -21.50 -0.20
CA GLU A 107 5.88 -22.73 0.22
C GLU A 107 4.89 -23.71 0.86
N ALA A 108 3.97 -23.23 1.70
CA ALA A 108 2.92 -24.07 2.28
C ALA A 108 1.94 -24.62 1.23
N ILE A 109 1.59 -23.82 0.21
CA ILE A 109 0.75 -24.28 -0.91
C ILE A 109 1.48 -25.37 -1.70
N TRP A 110 2.76 -25.16 -2.02
CA TRP A 110 3.56 -26.14 -2.74
C TRP A 110 3.78 -27.42 -1.94
N ALA A 111 3.99 -27.32 -0.63
CA ALA A 111 4.09 -28.47 0.24
C ALA A 111 2.82 -29.32 0.19
N ALA A 112 1.63 -28.70 0.29
CA ALA A 112 0.35 -29.43 0.22
C ALA A 112 0.17 -30.20 -1.11
N ILE A 113 0.60 -29.60 -2.22
CA ILE A 113 0.56 -30.26 -3.53
C ILE A 113 1.56 -31.41 -3.60
N ASP A 114 2.81 -31.19 -3.15
CA ASP A 114 3.87 -32.19 -3.25
C ASP A 114 3.65 -33.39 -2.32
N THR A 115 3.18 -33.14 -1.09
CA THR A 115 3.08 -34.20 -0.06
C THR A 115 1.71 -34.87 -0.02
N GLU A 116 0.64 -34.16 -0.38
CA GLU A 116 -0.74 -34.64 -0.20
C GLU A 116 -1.55 -34.65 -1.50
N ASP A 117 -1.00 -34.16 -2.63
CA ASP A 117 -1.73 -33.88 -3.87
C ASP A 117 -2.96 -33.00 -3.63
N ASP A 118 -2.90 -32.12 -2.61
CA ASP A 118 -3.98 -31.19 -2.28
C ASP A 118 -3.80 -29.86 -3.04
N TRP A 119 -4.64 -29.68 -4.06
CA TRP A 119 -4.69 -28.46 -4.88
C TRP A 119 -5.57 -27.36 -4.27
N GLY A 120 -6.33 -27.66 -3.21
CA GLY A 120 -7.26 -26.73 -2.59
C GLY A 120 -6.65 -25.41 -2.10
N PRO A 121 -5.47 -25.39 -1.45
CA PRO A 121 -4.80 -24.15 -1.04
C PRO A 121 -4.51 -23.22 -2.21
N LEU A 122 -4.03 -23.77 -3.34
CA LEU A 122 -3.75 -22.99 -4.55
C LEU A 122 -5.04 -22.40 -5.13
N GLU A 123 -6.10 -23.20 -5.26
CA GLU A 123 -7.38 -22.74 -5.80
C GLU A 123 -7.97 -21.59 -4.97
N ARG A 124 -7.94 -21.73 -3.63
CA ARG A 124 -8.36 -20.65 -2.71
C ARG A 124 -7.51 -19.39 -2.87
N LYS A 125 -6.19 -19.54 -3.05
CA LYS A 125 -5.28 -18.40 -3.28
C LYS A 125 -5.59 -17.69 -4.59
N LEU A 126 -5.77 -18.44 -5.67
CA LEU A 126 -6.11 -17.89 -6.99
C LEU A 126 -7.47 -17.20 -6.98
N HIS A 127 -8.47 -17.74 -6.28
CA HIS A 127 -9.76 -17.08 -6.11
C HIS A 127 -9.61 -15.70 -5.46
N ARG A 128 -8.90 -15.62 -4.32
CA ARG A 128 -8.65 -14.36 -3.62
C ARG A 128 -7.90 -13.34 -4.48
N LEU A 129 -6.90 -13.77 -5.25
CA LEU A 129 -6.15 -12.89 -6.15
C LEU A 129 -7.03 -12.35 -7.28
N ARG A 130 -7.95 -13.16 -7.81
CA ARG A 130 -8.92 -12.71 -8.83
C ARG A 130 -9.90 -11.70 -8.25
N GLU A 131 -10.44 -11.93 -7.06
CA GLU A 131 -11.30 -10.96 -6.35
C GLU A 131 -10.57 -9.64 -6.11
N ALA A 132 -9.31 -9.70 -5.71
CA ALA A 132 -8.46 -8.51 -5.53
C ALA A 132 -8.24 -7.75 -6.85
N GLY A 133 -7.95 -8.47 -7.94
CA GLY A 133 -7.81 -7.87 -9.27
C GLY A 133 -9.06 -7.12 -9.74
N GLN A 134 -10.24 -7.71 -9.55
CA GLN A 134 -11.52 -7.08 -9.90
C GLN A 134 -11.76 -5.78 -9.12
N ALA A 135 -11.47 -5.79 -7.82
CA ALA A 135 -11.64 -4.62 -6.97
C ALA A 135 -10.65 -3.48 -7.29
N TRP A 136 -9.44 -3.81 -7.77
CA TRP A 136 -8.50 -2.82 -8.32
C TRP A 136 -8.90 -2.34 -9.73
N GLY A 137 -9.82 -3.04 -10.39
CA GLY A 137 -10.21 -2.83 -11.78
C GLY A 137 -9.13 -3.22 -12.77
N LEU A 138 -8.36 -4.25 -12.43
CA LEU A 138 -7.47 -4.96 -13.35
C LEU A 138 -8.31 -6.09 -13.96
N ASN A 139 -8.71 -5.88 -15.21
CA ASN A 139 -9.48 -6.84 -16.00
C ASN A 139 -8.55 -7.59 -16.96
#